data_AF-A0A841JR52-F1
#
_entry.id   AF-A0A841JR52-F1
#
_cell.length_a   1.000
_cell.length_b   1.000
_cell.length_c   1.000
_cell.angle_alpha   90.00
_cell.angle_beta   90.00
_cell.angle_gamma   90.00
#
_symmetry.space_group_name_H-M   'P 1'
#
loop_
_entity.id
_entity.type
_entity.pdbx_description
1 polymer ?
#
loop_
_entity_poly.entity_id
_entity_poly.type
_entity_poly.pdbx_seq_one_letter_code
_entity_poly.pdbx_strand_id
1 'polypeptide(L)'
;MNRFWNWVGDKQMLEELKAAGTRIKNYDDWAREMSELSDSSLAAGRRLPAAYYAKMAIFFLDPADARVEPAFQRFMDIVLKENGVTPENHHLVPYQGKQLSAYRFTPPVVRGKIVVFGGYDSYIVEWLPAALALRNLGLDTIIFDGPGQGTALDAGIPMTPDWHLPVAAIADHFDLSDFTLIGFSLGGGLVIRAAAREPRVSRVIAMDICTSLFVAATKGSPLPGSPSSRRTPIKCRRRWSTRPLPRSGRRTC
;
A
#
# COMPACT_ATOMS: atom_id res chain seq x y z
N MET A 1 -5.90 2.27 12.15
CA MET A 1 -4.90 2.19 13.25
C MET A 1 -3.79 1.17 12.93
N ASN A 2 -4.09 -0.14 12.80
CA ASN A 2 -3.07 -1.19 12.62
C ASN A 2 -2.10 -0.98 11.44
N ARG A 3 -2.57 -0.50 10.28
CA ARG A 3 -1.74 -0.25 9.08
C ARG A 3 -0.47 0.54 9.40
N PHE A 4 -0.62 1.68 10.08
CA PHE A 4 0.47 2.60 10.33
C PHE A 4 1.30 2.19 11.56
N TRP A 5 0.65 1.62 12.60
CA TRP A 5 1.40 1.07 13.73
C TRP A 5 2.37 -0.03 13.30
N ASN A 6 1.98 -0.90 12.36
CA ASN A 6 2.83 -1.99 11.86
C ASN A 6 4.17 -1.50 11.28
N TRP A 7 4.22 -0.28 10.74
CA TRP A 7 5.45 0.29 10.18
C TRP A 7 6.37 0.92 11.22
N VAL A 8 5.84 1.23 12.40
CA VAL A 8 6.59 1.82 13.51
C VAL A 8 6.98 0.76 14.54
N GLY A 9 6.06 -0.15 14.88
CA GLY A 9 6.27 -1.22 15.86
C GLY A 9 6.43 -0.75 17.30
N ASP A 10 6.17 0.54 17.59
CA ASP A 10 6.34 1.13 18.91
C ASP A 10 5.24 0.68 19.89
N LYS A 11 5.65 0.22 21.09
CA LYS A 11 4.72 -0.23 22.13
C LYS A 11 3.94 0.94 22.71
N GLN A 12 4.57 2.10 22.87
CA GLN A 12 3.90 3.28 23.40
C GLN A 12 2.81 3.76 22.43
N MET A 13 3.12 3.81 21.13
CA MET A 13 2.15 4.11 20.08
C MET A 13 0.93 3.19 20.13
N LEU A 14 1.11 1.90 20.41
CA LEU A 14 -0.01 0.96 20.53
C LEU A 14 -0.96 1.33 21.69
N GLU A 15 -0.41 1.66 22.86
CA GLU A 15 -1.22 2.05 24.02
C GLU A 15 -1.91 3.40 23.81
N GLU A 16 -1.23 4.36 23.19
CA GLU A 16 -1.79 5.65 22.78
C GLU A 16 -2.97 5.48 21.81
N LEU A 17 -2.82 4.63 20.79
CA LEU A 17 -3.89 4.32 19.84
C LEU A 17 -5.09 3.64 20.51
N LYS A 18 -4.85 2.71 21.44
CA LYS A 18 -5.93 2.09 22.23
C LYS A 18 -6.69 3.13 23.05
N ALA A 19 -5.97 4.03 23.71
CA ALA A 19 -6.57 5.10 24.52
C ALA A 19 -7.38 6.07 23.64
N ALA A 20 -6.81 6.55 22.53
CA ALA A 20 -7.49 7.42 21.57
C ALA A 20 -8.74 6.77 20.98
N GLY A 21 -8.70 5.46 20.70
CA GLY A 21 -9.84 4.70 20.20
C GLY A 21 -11.09 4.76 21.09
N THR A 22 -10.94 5.01 22.40
CA THR A 22 -12.08 5.19 23.31
C THR A 22 -12.79 6.56 23.17
N ARG A 23 -12.11 7.54 22.56
CA ARG A 23 -12.59 8.92 22.39
C ARG A 23 -13.08 9.22 20.97
N ILE A 24 -12.70 8.40 20.00
CA ILE A 24 -13.05 8.61 18.58
C ILE A 24 -14.46 8.11 18.28
N LYS A 25 -15.37 9.02 17.92
CA LYS A 25 -16.75 8.68 17.51
C LYS A 25 -17.04 9.01 16.04
N ASN A 26 -16.24 9.87 15.43
CA ASN A 26 -16.38 10.32 14.05
C ASN A 26 -15.01 10.70 13.45
N TYR A 27 -14.98 11.18 12.20
CA TYR A 27 -13.74 11.55 11.52
C TYR A 27 -13.11 12.84 12.04
N ASP A 28 -13.89 13.76 12.62
CA ASP A 28 -13.33 14.96 13.25
C ASP A 28 -12.58 14.61 14.54
N ASP A 29 -13.14 13.71 15.36
CA ASP A 29 -12.45 13.16 16.52
C ASP A 29 -11.17 12.44 16.10
N TRP A 30 -11.24 11.63 15.05
CA TRP A 30 -10.06 10.95 14.50
C TRP A 30 -8.96 11.94 14.12
N ALA A 31 -9.29 12.96 13.32
CA ALA A 31 -8.32 13.93 12.85
C ALA A 31 -7.69 14.71 14.00
N ARG A 32 -8.50 15.10 15.01
CA ARG A 32 -8.03 15.78 16.22
C ARG A 32 -7.08 14.90 17.03
N GLU A 33 -7.52 13.71 17.42
CA GLU A 33 -6.76 12.80 18.29
C GLU A 33 -5.41 12.41 17.65
N MET A 34 -5.39 12.13 16.34
CA MET A 34 -4.15 11.79 15.64
C MET A 34 -3.23 13.00 15.48
N SER A 35 -3.78 14.21 15.29
CA SER A 35 -2.97 15.44 15.25
C SER A 35 -2.29 15.71 16.59
N GLU A 36 -3.04 15.61 17.69
CA GLU A 36 -2.52 15.80 19.05
C GLU A 36 -1.43 14.77 19.40
N LEU A 37 -1.62 13.52 19.01
CA LEU A 37 -0.61 12.46 19.17
C LEU A 37 0.62 12.72 18.29
N SER A 38 0.44 13.27 17.08
CA SER A 38 1.54 13.66 16.21
C SER A 38 2.41 14.74 16.87
N ASP A 39 1.79 15.82 17.34
CA ASP A 39 2.48 16.95 17.97
C ASP A 39 3.20 16.53 19.26
N SER A 40 2.50 15.76 20.11
CA SER A 40 3.08 15.25 21.37
C SER A 40 4.24 14.30 21.15
N SER A 41 4.14 13.42 20.14
CA SER A 41 5.24 12.53 19.75
C SER A 41 6.45 13.32 19.25
N LEU A 42 6.21 14.36 18.45
CA LEU A 42 7.28 15.19 17.92
C LEU A 42 8.00 15.96 19.03
N ALA A 43 7.25 16.55 19.97
CA ALA A 43 7.80 17.24 21.15
C ALA A 43 8.63 16.30 22.04
N ALA A 44 8.23 15.02 22.12
CA ALA A 44 8.97 13.98 22.84
C ALA A 44 10.15 13.37 22.04
N GLY A 45 10.46 13.89 20.84
CA GLY A 45 11.53 13.35 19.98
C GLY A 45 11.21 12.01 19.30
N ARG A 46 9.99 11.48 19.46
CA ARG A 46 9.52 10.25 18.81
C ARG A 46 9.08 10.52 17.37
N ARG A 47 10.08 10.71 16.50
CA ARG A 47 9.89 11.14 15.11
C ARG A 47 9.00 10.21 14.29
N LEU A 48 9.31 8.92 14.18
CA LEU A 48 8.50 7.98 13.40
C LEU A 48 7.03 7.91 13.89
N PRO A 49 6.73 7.75 15.20
CA PRO A 49 5.36 7.89 15.69
C PRO A 49 4.70 9.20 15.27
N ALA A 50 5.39 10.34 15.42
CA ALA A 50 4.87 11.65 15.03
C ALA A 50 4.45 11.72 13.55
N ALA A 51 5.29 11.19 12.66
CA ALA A 51 5.03 11.15 11.23
C ALA A 51 3.81 10.30 10.89
N TYR A 52 3.74 9.08 11.43
CA TYR A 52 2.65 8.16 11.14
C TYR A 52 1.33 8.62 11.76
N TYR A 53 1.34 9.28 12.92
CA TYR A 53 0.16 9.97 13.45
C TYR A 53 -0.28 11.14 12.55
N ALA A 54 0.65 11.92 11.99
CA ALA A 54 0.31 12.97 11.04
C ALA A 54 -0.39 12.40 9.80
N LYS A 55 0.14 11.30 9.26
CA LYS A 55 -0.48 10.60 8.13
C LYS A 55 -1.85 10.02 8.47
N MET A 56 -2.01 9.48 9.69
CA MET A 56 -3.32 9.06 10.17
C MET A 56 -4.30 10.24 10.23
N ALA A 57 -3.90 11.39 10.76
CA ALA A 57 -4.78 12.54 10.98
C ALA A 57 -5.51 13.00 9.73
N ILE A 58 -4.84 12.92 8.57
CA ILE A 58 -5.36 13.38 7.29
C ILE A 58 -6.10 12.29 6.50
N PHE A 59 -6.10 11.05 6.98
CA PHE A 59 -6.54 9.88 6.20
C PHE A 59 -8.01 9.94 5.75
N PHE A 60 -8.88 10.57 6.54
CA PHE A 60 -10.32 10.70 6.25
C PHE A 60 -10.74 12.14 5.92
N LEU A 61 -9.78 13.06 5.79
CA LEU A 61 -10.08 14.44 5.46
C LEU A 61 -10.33 14.59 3.96
N ASP A 62 -11.09 15.63 3.61
CA ASP A 62 -11.16 16.09 2.23
C ASP A 62 -9.75 16.52 1.77
N PRO A 63 -9.28 16.13 0.57
CA PRO A 63 -7.97 16.57 0.07
C PRO A 63 -7.77 18.09 0.05
N ALA A 64 -8.84 18.88 0.00
CA ALA A 64 -8.81 20.34 0.05
C ALA A 64 -8.77 20.91 1.49
N ASP A 65 -8.85 20.08 2.53
CA ASP A 65 -8.76 20.53 3.92
C ASP A 65 -7.36 21.09 4.22
N ALA A 66 -7.31 22.29 4.81
CA ALA A 66 -6.07 23.01 5.07
C ALA A 66 -5.08 22.26 5.98
N ARG A 67 -5.54 21.24 6.71
CA ARG A 67 -4.70 20.37 7.56
C ARG A 67 -3.92 19.33 6.76
N VAL A 68 -4.33 19.01 5.53
CA VAL A 68 -3.76 17.92 4.72
C VAL A 68 -2.30 18.20 4.39
N GLU A 69 -2.02 19.34 3.77
CA GLU A 69 -0.69 19.67 3.27
C GLU A 69 0.37 19.69 4.39
N PRO A 70 0.18 20.39 5.53
CA PRO A 70 1.21 20.44 6.58
C PRO A 70 1.48 19.08 7.22
N ALA A 71 0.44 18.28 7.45
CA ALA A 71 0.60 16.96 8.05
C ALA A 71 1.19 15.94 7.06
N PHE A 72 0.87 16.05 5.78
CA PHE A 72 1.49 15.24 4.73
C PHE A 72 2.98 15.59 4.58
N GLN A 73 3.34 16.88 4.53
CA GLN A 73 4.73 17.32 4.47
C GLN A 73 5.52 16.81 5.69
N ARG A 74 4.97 16.93 6.90
CA ARG A 74 5.58 16.38 8.13
C ARG A 74 5.82 14.88 8.00
N PHE A 75 4.84 14.13 7.48
CA PHE A 75 4.98 12.70 7.25
C PHE A 75 6.13 12.40 6.28
N MET A 76 6.15 13.07 5.12
CA MET A 76 7.20 12.89 4.09
C MET A 76 8.60 13.22 4.64
N ASP A 77 8.77 14.39 5.26
CA ASP A 77 10.05 14.87 5.78
C ASP A 77 10.65 13.89 6.78
N ILE A 78 9.83 13.41 7.72
CA ILE A 78 10.29 12.51 8.76
C ILE A 78 10.49 11.11 8.20
N VAL A 79 9.55 10.57 7.44
CA VAL A 79 9.64 9.18 6.96
C VAL A 79 10.81 8.99 6.01
N LEU A 80 11.05 9.92 5.08
CA LEU A 80 12.22 9.85 4.19
C LEU A 80 13.52 9.93 5.00
N LYS A 81 13.62 10.88 5.93
CA LYS A 81 14.82 11.07 6.75
C LYS A 81 15.13 9.89 7.65
N GLU A 82 14.14 9.42 8.42
CA GLU A 82 14.33 8.34 9.41
C GLU A 82 14.58 6.98 8.74
N ASN A 83 14.17 6.81 7.47
CA ASN A 83 14.51 5.64 6.67
C ASN A 83 15.80 5.82 5.85
N GLY A 84 16.53 6.92 6.04
CA GLY A 84 17.81 7.17 5.37
C GLY A 84 17.69 7.32 3.85
N VAL A 85 16.55 7.78 3.36
CA VAL A 85 16.34 8.06 1.94
C VAL A 85 17.11 9.32 1.57
N THR A 86 17.98 9.22 0.57
CA THR A 86 18.75 10.33 0.03
C THR A 86 18.20 10.74 -1.35
N PRO A 87 18.59 11.91 -1.89
CA PRO A 87 18.19 12.32 -3.24
C PRO A 87 18.53 11.29 -4.32
N GLU A 88 19.62 10.54 -4.15
CA GLU A 88 20.04 9.48 -5.09
C GLU A 88 19.12 8.27 -5.09
N ASN A 89 18.30 8.08 -4.05
CA ASN A 89 17.31 7.01 -4.01
C ASN A 89 16.02 7.40 -4.74
N HIS A 90 15.73 8.68 -4.91
CA HIS A 90 14.46 9.17 -5.45
C HIS A 90 14.58 9.50 -6.93
N HIS A 91 13.68 8.96 -7.72
CA HIS A 91 13.66 9.09 -9.17
C HIS A 91 12.29 9.59 -9.63
N LEU A 92 12.32 10.57 -10.53
CA LEU A 92 11.14 11.01 -11.26
C LEU A 92 11.15 10.35 -12.64
N VAL A 93 10.30 9.33 -12.81
CA VAL A 93 10.28 8.48 -14.00
C VAL A 93 9.34 9.07 -15.05
N PRO A 94 9.81 9.38 -16.28
CA PRO A 94 8.94 9.90 -17.33
C PRO A 94 7.79 8.95 -17.68
N TYR A 95 6.56 9.47 -17.71
CA TYR A 95 5.36 8.70 -18.05
C TYR A 95 4.31 9.62 -18.66
N GLN A 96 4.00 9.43 -19.95
CA GLN A 96 2.91 10.14 -20.66
C GLN A 96 2.93 11.67 -20.48
N GLY A 97 4.11 12.30 -20.58
CA GLY A 97 4.28 13.75 -20.40
C GLY A 97 4.25 14.23 -18.95
N LYS A 98 4.16 13.30 -17.98
CA LYS A 98 4.25 13.53 -16.55
C LYS A 98 5.39 12.68 -15.94
N GLN A 99 5.47 12.64 -14.62
CA GLN A 99 6.51 11.94 -13.89
C GLN A 99 5.90 11.07 -12.78
N LEU A 100 6.35 9.82 -12.67
CA LEU A 100 6.02 8.92 -11.56
C LEU A 100 7.12 9.00 -10.50
N SER A 101 6.72 9.10 -9.23
CA SER A 101 7.67 9.07 -8.11
C SER A 101 8.06 7.61 -7.82
N ALA A 102 9.36 7.31 -7.91
CA ALA A 102 9.91 5.99 -7.64
C ALA A 102 11.13 6.09 -6.72
N TYR A 103 11.33 5.08 -5.88
CA TYR A 103 12.50 4.96 -5.02
C TYR A 103 13.23 3.65 -5.30
N ARG A 104 14.56 3.68 -5.42
CA ARG A 104 15.40 2.50 -5.63
C ARG A 104 16.41 2.31 -4.50
N PHE A 105 16.48 1.08 -4.01
CA PHE A 105 17.41 0.65 -2.97
C PHE A 105 18.20 -0.57 -3.43
N THR A 106 19.42 -0.33 -3.88
CA THR A 106 20.31 -1.37 -4.39
C THR A 106 21.20 -1.93 -3.28
N PRO A 107 21.22 -3.26 -3.05
CA PRO A 107 22.15 -3.89 -2.11
C PRO A 107 23.58 -3.99 -2.68
N PRO A 108 24.60 -4.19 -1.82
CA PRO A 108 25.98 -4.41 -2.28
C PRO A 108 26.14 -5.65 -3.17
N VAL A 109 25.32 -6.68 -2.94
CA VAL A 109 25.27 -7.92 -3.73
C VAL A 109 23.83 -8.17 -4.14
N VAL A 110 23.54 -8.02 -5.44
CA VAL A 110 22.21 -8.20 -6.02
C VAL A 110 21.94 -9.67 -6.29
N ARG A 111 20.89 -10.21 -5.66
CA ARG A 111 20.42 -11.60 -5.84
C ARG A 111 19.13 -11.70 -6.66
N GLY A 112 18.46 -10.57 -6.86
CA GLY A 112 17.22 -10.47 -7.62
C GLY A 112 16.73 -9.03 -7.66
N LYS A 113 15.84 -8.73 -8.60
CA LYS A 113 15.20 -7.41 -8.75
C LYS A 113 13.73 -7.51 -8.41
N ILE A 114 13.23 -6.54 -7.68
CA ILE A 114 11.83 -6.49 -7.24
C ILE A 114 11.27 -5.09 -7.43
N VAL A 115 10.11 -5.02 -8.05
CA VAL A 115 9.34 -3.79 -8.27
C VAL A 115 8.04 -3.90 -7.51
N VAL A 116 7.71 -2.91 -6.68
CA VAL A 116 6.54 -2.92 -5.79
C VAL A 116 5.72 -1.66 -5.98
N PHE A 117 4.41 -1.81 -6.03
CA PHE A 117 3.47 -0.69 -5.98
C PHE A 117 2.25 -1.05 -5.13
N GLY A 118 1.53 -0.02 -4.69
CA GLY A 118 0.48 -0.17 -3.70
C GLY A 118 -0.93 -0.36 -4.23
N GLY A 119 -1.90 -0.07 -3.35
CA GLY A 119 -3.33 -0.14 -3.61
C GLY A 119 -3.96 1.21 -3.90
N TYR A 120 -5.24 1.36 -3.58
CA TYR A 120 -6.04 2.55 -3.89
C TYR A 120 -5.64 3.78 -3.06
N ASP A 121 -5.40 3.60 -1.76
CA ASP A 121 -5.10 4.65 -0.77
C ASP A 121 -3.62 4.66 -0.38
N SER A 122 -2.75 4.18 -1.28
CA SER A 122 -1.32 4.00 -1.04
C SER A 122 -0.55 5.29 -1.30
N TYR A 123 0.31 5.66 -0.36
CA TYR A 123 1.54 6.39 -0.64
C TYR A 123 2.69 5.41 -0.47
N ILE A 124 3.45 5.13 -1.53
CA ILE A 124 4.41 4.03 -1.53
C ILE A 124 5.50 4.18 -0.45
N VAL A 125 5.79 5.40 -0.02
CA VAL A 125 6.77 5.69 1.04
C VAL A 125 6.37 5.13 2.41
N GLU A 126 5.08 4.84 2.65
CA GLU A 126 4.65 4.10 3.85
C GLU A 126 5.30 2.70 3.92
N TRP A 127 5.71 2.16 2.77
CA TRP A 127 6.27 0.83 2.63
C TRP A 127 7.82 0.81 2.71
N LEU A 128 8.47 1.95 2.97
CA LEU A 128 9.93 2.05 3.06
C LEU A 128 10.58 1.04 4.02
N PRO A 129 10.05 0.79 5.24
CA PRO A 129 10.63 -0.22 6.12
C PRO A 129 10.71 -1.62 5.49
N ALA A 130 9.67 -2.01 4.73
CA ALA A 130 9.67 -3.28 4.00
C ALA A 130 10.62 -3.24 2.79
N ALA A 131 10.67 -2.12 2.05
CA ALA A 131 11.60 -1.97 0.93
C ALA A 131 13.06 -2.14 1.37
N LEU A 132 13.42 -1.49 2.48
CA LEU A 132 14.75 -1.58 3.07
C LEU A 132 15.05 -2.98 3.61
N ALA A 133 14.06 -3.66 4.18
CA ALA A 133 14.21 -5.05 4.59
C ALA A 133 14.49 -5.98 3.40
N LEU A 134 13.79 -5.81 2.28
CA LEU A 134 14.07 -6.56 1.05
C LEU A 134 15.46 -6.25 0.48
N ARG A 135 15.87 -4.97 0.50
CA ARG A 135 17.23 -4.58 0.16
C ARG A 135 18.25 -5.31 1.04
N ASN A 136 18.03 -5.36 2.34
CA ASN A 136 18.95 -6.05 3.27
C ASN A 136 19.03 -7.57 3.03
N LEU A 137 18.01 -8.17 2.40
CA LEU A 137 18.01 -9.57 1.96
C LEU A 137 18.70 -9.79 0.61
N GLY A 138 19.23 -8.73 -0.02
CA GLY A 138 19.94 -8.78 -1.30
C GLY A 138 19.06 -8.58 -2.53
N LEU A 139 17.86 -8.01 -2.38
CA LEU A 139 16.99 -7.68 -3.51
C LEU A 139 17.16 -6.20 -3.91
N ASP A 140 17.48 -5.94 -5.17
CA ASP A 140 17.41 -4.59 -5.75
C ASP A 140 15.96 -4.17 -5.83
N THR A 141 15.57 -3.26 -4.94
CA THR A 141 14.17 -2.98 -4.61
C THR A 141 13.77 -1.62 -5.14
N ILE A 142 12.82 -1.61 -6.08
CA ILE A 142 12.18 -0.43 -6.63
C ILE A 142 10.76 -0.37 -6.09
N ILE A 143 10.35 0.78 -5.56
CA ILE A 143 8.98 1.02 -5.13
C ILE A 143 8.48 2.30 -5.80
N PHE A 144 7.24 2.34 -6.30
CA PHE A 144 6.71 3.55 -6.94
C PHE A 144 5.22 3.78 -6.69
N ASP A 145 4.81 5.04 -6.77
CA ASP A 145 3.42 5.44 -6.91
C ASP A 145 3.10 5.54 -8.41
N GLY A 146 2.11 4.78 -8.87
CA GLY A 146 1.66 4.85 -10.26
C GLY A 146 0.27 5.49 -10.43
N PRO A 147 -0.28 5.48 -11.65
CA PRO A 147 -1.53 6.16 -11.98
C PRO A 147 -2.68 5.89 -10.99
N GLY A 148 -3.24 6.95 -10.42
CA GLY A 148 -4.33 6.90 -9.44
C GLY A 148 -3.91 6.51 -8.02
N GLN A 149 -2.63 6.61 -7.69
CA GLN A 149 -2.07 6.30 -6.37
C GLN A 149 -1.16 7.43 -5.89
N GLY A 150 -1.17 7.69 -4.58
CA GLY A 150 -0.24 8.58 -3.89
C GLY A 150 0.12 9.85 -4.65
N THR A 151 1.43 10.11 -4.73
CA THR A 151 1.98 11.30 -5.38
C THR A 151 1.65 11.40 -6.88
N ALA A 152 1.41 10.28 -7.56
CA ALA A 152 1.00 10.30 -8.97
C ALA A 152 -0.44 10.81 -9.11
N LEU A 153 -1.35 10.43 -8.21
CA LEU A 153 -2.71 10.99 -8.17
C LEU A 153 -2.68 12.48 -7.82
N ASP A 154 -1.83 12.88 -6.87
CA ASP A 154 -1.65 14.29 -6.50
C ASP A 154 -1.14 15.14 -7.69
N ALA A 155 -0.29 14.54 -8.54
CA ALA A 155 0.15 15.12 -9.81
C ALA A 155 -0.89 15.02 -10.95
N GLY A 156 -2.13 14.62 -10.64
CA GLY A 156 -3.24 14.50 -11.57
C GLY A 156 -3.08 13.36 -12.59
N ILE A 157 -2.40 12.27 -12.24
CA ILE A 157 -2.29 11.07 -13.07
C ILE A 157 -3.42 10.11 -12.65
N PRO A 158 -4.52 10.00 -13.40
CA PRO A 158 -5.67 9.20 -12.99
C PRO A 158 -5.40 7.69 -13.13
N MET A 159 -6.14 6.88 -12.36
CA MET A 159 -6.11 5.42 -12.46
C MET A 159 -6.39 4.95 -13.90
N THR A 160 -5.60 3.99 -14.39
CA THR A 160 -5.78 3.37 -15.71
C THR A 160 -5.92 1.85 -15.60
N PRO A 161 -6.68 1.17 -16.47
CA PRO A 161 -6.63 -0.29 -16.56
C PRO A 161 -5.32 -0.80 -17.20
N ASP A 162 -4.63 0.03 -17.98
CA ASP A 162 -3.45 -0.34 -18.77
C ASP A 162 -2.15 -0.29 -17.95
N TRP A 163 -2.12 -1.02 -16.83
CA TRP A 163 -1.01 -1.00 -15.87
C TRP A 163 0.32 -1.56 -16.36
N HIS A 164 0.34 -2.18 -17.55
CA HIS A 164 1.58 -2.52 -18.23
C HIS A 164 2.38 -1.27 -18.66
N LEU A 165 1.72 -0.14 -18.93
CA LEU A 165 2.38 1.10 -19.35
C LEU A 165 3.23 1.74 -18.24
N PRO A 166 2.73 2.00 -17.02
CA PRO A 166 3.57 2.52 -15.96
C PRO A 166 4.65 1.53 -15.52
N VAL A 167 4.38 0.22 -15.53
CA VAL A 167 5.41 -0.79 -15.24
C VAL A 167 6.49 -0.81 -16.31
N ALA A 168 6.14 -0.68 -17.59
CA ALA A 168 7.10 -0.55 -18.68
C ALA A 168 7.98 0.69 -18.50
N ALA A 169 7.39 1.84 -18.13
CA ALA A 169 8.15 3.07 -17.87
C ALA A 169 9.16 2.92 -16.73
N ILE A 170 8.77 2.26 -15.63
CA ILE A 170 9.68 1.91 -14.53
C ILE A 170 10.79 0.98 -15.02
N ALA A 171 10.45 -0.05 -15.81
CA ALA A 171 11.41 -1.00 -16.34
C ALA A 171 12.41 -0.33 -17.31
N ASP A 172 11.93 0.54 -18.20
CA ASP A 172 12.77 1.29 -19.13
C ASP A 172 13.73 2.22 -18.39
N HIS A 173 13.24 2.96 -17.40
CA HIS A 173 14.03 3.93 -16.64
C HIS A 173 15.19 3.29 -15.86
N PHE A 174 14.95 2.11 -15.28
CA PHE A 174 15.94 1.39 -14.47
C PHE A 174 16.68 0.27 -15.21
N ASP A 175 16.47 0.14 -16.54
CA ASP A 175 17.00 -0.92 -17.38
C ASP A 175 16.73 -2.33 -16.80
N LEU A 176 15.47 -2.57 -16.44
CA LEU A 176 15.05 -3.81 -15.80
C LEU A 176 14.73 -4.89 -16.83
N SER A 177 15.25 -6.08 -16.55
CA SER A 177 14.91 -7.35 -17.17
C SER A 177 14.95 -8.45 -16.09
N ASP A 178 14.12 -9.48 -16.27
CA ASP A 178 13.93 -10.58 -15.31
C ASP A 178 13.75 -10.09 -13.87
N PHE A 179 12.59 -9.50 -13.59
CA PHE A 179 12.26 -8.98 -12.27
C PHE A 179 10.95 -9.55 -11.73
N THR A 180 10.82 -9.48 -10.40
CA THR A 180 9.59 -9.82 -9.68
C THR A 180 8.75 -8.57 -9.52
N LEU A 181 7.47 -8.64 -9.86
CA LEU A 181 6.51 -7.55 -9.67
C LEU A 181 5.54 -7.88 -8.53
N ILE A 182 5.40 -6.97 -7.57
CA ILE A 182 4.49 -7.08 -6.43
C ILE A 182 3.46 -5.95 -6.47
N GLY A 183 2.19 -6.31 -6.29
CA GLY A 183 1.12 -5.36 -6.02
C GLY A 183 0.29 -5.80 -4.81
N PHE A 184 -0.07 -4.84 -3.95
CA PHE A 184 -0.90 -5.11 -2.76
C PHE A 184 -2.28 -4.44 -2.80
N SER A 185 -3.31 -5.12 -2.26
CA SER A 185 -4.70 -4.67 -2.27
C SER A 185 -5.24 -4.49 -3.70
N LEU A 186 -5.73 -3.31 -4.11
CA LEU A 186 -6.04 -3.01 -5.51
C LEU A 186 -4.84 -3.36 -6.42
N GLY A 187 -3.62 -3.12 -5.94
CA GLY A 187 -2.38 -3.43 -6.66
C GLY A 187 -2.26 -4.89 -7.04
N GLY A 188 -2.80 -5.82 -6.25
CA GLY A 188 -2.78 -7.24 -6.58
C GLY A 188 -3.68 -7.63 -7.77
N GLY A 189 -4.67 -6.80 -8.12
CA GLY A 189 -5.36 -6.92 -9.42
C GLY A 189 -4.57 -6.28 -10.56
N LEU A 190 -3.94 -5.14 -10.31
CA LEU A 190 -3.18 -4.36 -11.28
C LEU A 190 -1.88 -5.08 -11.71
N VAL A 191 -1.25 -5.81 -10.79
CA VAL A 191 -0.02 -6.58 -11.04
C VAL A 191 -0.23 -7.68 -12.07
N ILE A 192 -1.40 -8.33 -12.04
CA ILE A 192 -1.79 -9.34 -13.02
C ILE A 192 -2.01 -8.70 -14.39
N ARG A 193 -2.64 -7.51 -14.43
CA ARG A 193 -2.86 -6.76 -15.68
C ARG A 193 -1.54 -6.29 -16.30
N ALA A 194 -0.60 -5.83 -15.48
CA ALA A 194 0.72 -5.43 -15.93
C ALA A 194 1.49 -6.63 -16.51
N ALA A 195 1.61 -7.70 -15.73
CA ALA A 195 2.37 -8.90 -16.11
C ALA A 195 1.80 -9.61 -17.36
N ALA A 196 0.50 -9.47 -17.65
CA ALA A 196 -0.10 -10.01 -18.86
C ALA A 196 0.41 -9.35 -20.16
N ARG A 197 1.05 -8.18 -20.09
CA ARG A 197 1.50 -7.40 -21.26
C ARG A 197 2.92 -6.83 -21.15
N GLU A 198 3.60 -7.03 -20.02
CA GLU A 198 5.00 -6.64 -19.83
C GLU A 198 5.89 -7.90 -19.71
N PRO A 199 6.51 -8.36 -20.82
CA PRO A 199 7.22 -9.64 -20.86
C PRO A 199 8.50 -9.67 -20.02
N ARG A 200 9.01 -8.51 -19.57
CA ARG A 200 10.19 -8.45 -18.68
C ARG A 200 9.87 -8.86 -17.25
N VAL A 201 8.60 -8.88 -16.86
CA VAL A 201 8.13 -9.41 -15.57
C VAL A 201 8.21 -10.94 -15.60
N SER A 202 9.10 -11.52 -14.81
CA SER A 202 9.31 -12.97 -14.77
C SER A 202 8.55 -13.66 -13.64
N ARG A 203 8.22 -12.92 -12.58
CA ARG A 203 7.52 -13.44 -11.39
C ARG A 203 6.53 -12.40 -10.91
N VAL A 204 5.38 -12.85 -10.42
CA VAL A 204 4.31 -11.99 -9.93
C VAL A 204 3.90 -12.41 -8.53
N ILE A 205 3.76 -11.45 -7.63
CA ILE A 205 3.18 -11.63 -6.31
C ILE A 205 1.98 -10.70 -6.18
N ALA A 206 0.78 -11.27 -6.16
CA ALA A 206 -0.46 -10.55 -5.85
C ALA A 206 -0.76 -10.71 -4.36
N MET A 207 -0.57 -9.63 -3.59
CA MET A 207 -0.96 -9.59 -2.18
C MET A 207 -2.42 -9.13 -2.10
N ASP A 208 -3.30 -10.14 -2.04
CA ASP A 208 -4.73 -10.12 -2.38
C ASP A 208 -5.02 -10.02 -3.88
N ILE A 209 -6.11 -10.63 -4.34
CA ILE A 209 -6.56 -10.56 -5.74
C ILE A 209 -7.83 -9.72 -5.80
N CYS A 210 -7.68 -8.41 -5.94
CA CYS A 210 -8.78 -7.47 -6.14
C CYS A 210 -9.09 -7.32 -7.64
N THR A 211 -9.81 -8.29 -8.23
CA THR A 211 -10.13 -8.30 -9.68
C THR A 211 -10.98 -7.12 -10.13
N SER A 212 -11.80 -6.57 -9.24
CA SER A 212 -12.57 -5.33 -9.47
C SER A 212 -12.85 -4.64 -8.14
N LEU A 213 -12.20 -3.51 -7.91
CA LEU A 213 -12.43 -2.70 -6.72
C LEU A 213 -13.85 -2.15 -6.68
N PHE A 214 -14.40 -1.75 -7.82
CA PHE A 214 -15.79 -1.28 -7.90
C PHE A 214 -16.76 -2.36 -7.43
N VAL A 215 -16.63 -3.59 -7.93
CA VAL A 215 -17.49 -4.70 -7.50
C VAL A 215 -17.24 -5.04 -6.03
N ALA A 216 -16.00 -5.02 -5.57
CA ALA A 216 -15.69 -5.25 -4.16
C ALA A 216 -16.33 -4.19 -3.24
N ALA A 217 -16.28 -2.92 -3.61
CA ALA A 217 -16.81 -1.80 -2.84
C ALA A 217 -18.35 -1.68 -2.91
N THR A 218 -18.97 -2.16 -3.99
CA THR A 218 -20.43 -2.05 -4.21
C THR A 218 -21.20 -3.32 -3.88
N LYS A 219 -20.51 -4.43 -3.59
CA LYS A 219 -21.13 -5.69 -3.14
C LYS A 219 -21.97 -5.46 -1.87
N GLY A 220 -23.30 -5.51 -2.03
CA GLY A 220 -24.26 -5.35 -0.93
C GLY A 220 -24.96 -4.00 -0.88
N SER A 221 -24.50 -3.02 -1.67
CA SER A 221 -25.23 -1.76 -1.90
C SER A 221 -26.16 -1.95 -3.10
N PRO A 222 -27.44 -1.54 -3.03
CA PRO A 222 -28.26 -1.47 -4.22
C PRO A 222 -27.55 -0.52 -5.20
N LEU A 223 -27.34 -0.97 -6.43
CA LEU A 223 -26.87 -0.09 -7.49
C LEU A 223 -27.84 1.11 -7.57
N PRO A 224 -27.34 2.34 -7.78
CA PRO A 224 -28.21 3.49 -7.99
C PRO A 224 -29.15 3.19 -9.16
N GLY A 225 -30.46 3.07 -8.87
CA GLY A 225 -31.50 2.78 -9.87
C GLY A 225 -32.15 1.39 -9.83
N SER A 226 -31.80 0.47 -8.91
CA SER A 226 -32.56 -0.79 -8.78
C SER A 226 -33.79 -0.62 -7.88
N PRO A 227 -35.01 -1.02 -8.29
CA PRO A 227 -36.17 -1.04 -7.41
C PRO A 227 -35.92 -1.97 -6.23
N SER A 228 -36.15 -1.49 -5.01
CA SER A 228 -35.91 -2.23 -3.77
C SER A 228 -36.56 -3.61 -3.79
N SER A 229 -35.75 -4.67 -3.90
CA SER A 229 -36.22 -6.04 -3.65
C SER A 229 -35.93 -6.43 -2.21
N ARG A 230 -36.95 -7.01 -1.59
CA ARG A 230 -37.08 -7.28 -0.15
C ARG A 230 -35.95 -8.18 0.34
N ARG A 231 -35.42 -7.85 1.53
CA ARG A 231 -34.45 -8.67 2.26
C ARG A 231 -35.02 -10.08 2.47
N THR A 232 -34.40 -11.07 1.84
CA THR A 232 -34.57 -12.48 2.24
C THR A 232 -33.36 -12.86 3.11
N PRO A 233 -33.53 -13.42 4.32
CA PRO A 233 -32.39 -13.72 5.17
C PRO A 233 -31.60 -14.90 4.61
N ILE A 234 -30.32 -14.67 4.31
CA ILE A 234 -29.38 -15.72 3.92
C ILE A 234 -29.11 -16.59 5.15
N LYS A 235 -29.71 -17.79 5.20
CA LYS A 235 -29.29 -18.85 6.12
C LYS A 235 -27.91 -19.36 5.66
N CYS A 236 -26.86 -18.94 6.34
CA CYS A 236 -25.54 -19.54 6.27
C CYS A 236 -25.60 -20.99 6.78
N ARG A 237 -25.80 -21.97 5.89
CA ARG A 237 -25.51 -23.38 6.20
C ARG A 237 -24.02 -23.62 5.94
N ARG A 238 -23.22 -23.68 7.01
CA ARG A 238 -21.86 -24.25 6.96
C ARG A 238 -22.01 -25.76 6.68
N ARG A 239 -21.63 -26.21 5.49
CA ARG A 239 -21.45 -27.64 5.19
C ARG A 239 -19.95 -27.89 5.07
N TRP A 240 -19.33 -28.26 6.19
CA TRP A 240 -17.97 -28.80 6.17
C TRP A 240 -18.07 -30.25 5.69
N SER A 241 -17.58 -30.55 4.49
CA SER A 241 -17.38 -31.93 4.05
C SER A 241 -16.02 -32.41 4.55
N THR A 242 -15.99 -33.19 5.63
CA THR A 242 -14.80 -33.95 6.02
C THR A 242 -14.72 -35.21 5.16
N ARG A 243 -13.95 -35.17 4.06
CA ARG A 243 -13.46 -36.40 3.41
C ARG A 243 -12.08 -36.72 3.99
N PRO A 244 -11.86 -37.89 4.61
CA PRO A 244 -10.53 -38.31 4.99
C PRO A 244 -9.72 -38.76 3.75
N LEU A 245 -8.42 -38.43 3.75
CA LEU A 245 -7.44 -38.88 2.76
C LEU A 245 -7.15 -40.40 2.94
N PRO A 246 -6.92 -41.16 1.85
CA PRO A 246 -6.58 -42.57 1.95
C PRO A 246 -5.14 -42.76 2.47
N ARG A 247 -4.99 -43.63 3.48
CA ARG A 247 -3.68 -44.04 4.01
C ARG A 247 -2.98 -44.96 3.00
N SER A 248 -1.74 -44.63 2.68
CA SER A 248 -0.84 -45.50 1.90
C SER A 248 -0.46 -46.74 2.73
N GLY A 249 -0.93 -47.91 2.28
CA GLY A 249 -0.48 -49.20 2.80
C GLY A 249 0.88 -49.57 2.22
N ARG A 250 1.84 -49.83 3.11
CA ARG A 250 3.14 -50.43 2.79
C ARG A 250 2.94 -51.80 2.15
N ARG A 251 3.65 -52.07 1.05
CA ARG A 251 3.90 -53.44 0.58
C ARG A 251 5.15 -53.95 1.30
N THR A 252 5.03 -55.11 1.92
CA THR A 252 6.17 -55.94 2.36
C THR A 252 5.91 -57.35 1.86
N CYS A 253 6.93 -57.90 1.19
CA CYS A 253 7.10 -59.23 0.59
C CYS A 253 6.19 -59.55 -0.60
#